data_AF-A0AAV4Z0N5-F1
#
_entry.id   AF-A0AAV4Z0N5-F1
#
_cell.length_a   1.000
_cell.length_b   1.000
_cell.length_c   1.000
_cell.angle_alpha   90.00
_cell.angle_beta   90.00
_cell.angle_gamma   90.00
#
_symmetry.space_group_name_H-M   'P 1'
#
loop_
_entity.id
_entity.type
_entity.pdbx_description
1 polymer ?
#
loop_
_entity_poly.entity_id
_entity_poly.type
_entity_poly.pdbx_seq_one_letter_code
_entity_poly.pdbx_strand_id
1 'polypeptide(L)'
;MTLQLDLEKYANSNAVLIQIYINRMVLGVSSVTGQMAESASFSHPRSLLGNYSIAEDTLTKLIKQGKFSFLDSAPIMFIQAMERTEAGLTQVEIRALQELGLASGARAVAVYDETGKLLTPNSLPSPVNLKRLKNMLGLTVGVMVLLCLIYVLVFKTVT
;
A
#
# COMPACT_ATOMS: atom_id res chain seq x y z
N MET A 1 16.09 5.33 0.48
CA MET A 1 14.66 5.52 0.11
C MET A 1 13.95 5.98 1.36
N THR A 2 13.25 7.11 1.32
CA THR A 2 12.60 7.71 2.50
C THR A 2 11.08 7.55 2.39
N LEU A 3 10.41 7.40 3.53
CA LEU A 3 8.96 7.21 3.63
C LEU A 3 8.18 8.26 2.82
N GLN A 4 8.59 9.53 2.91
CA GLN A 4 7.90 10.63 2.22
C GLN A 4 7.97 10.50 0.69
N LEU A 5 9.11 10.08 0.14
CA LEU A 5 9.27 9.86 -1.30
C LEU A 5 8.42 8.69 -1.77
N ASP A 6 8.33 7.62 -0.98
CA ASP A 6 7.49 6.48 -1.32
C ASP A 6 6.00 6.84 -1.23
N LEU A 7 5.58 7.56 -0.19
CA LEU A 7 4.20 8.06 -0.08
C LEU A 7 3.80 8.94 -1.27
N GLU A 8 4.68 9.84 -1.72
CA GLU A 8 4.44 10.67 -2.92
C GLU A 8 4.36 9.79 -4.17
N LYS A 9 5.28 8.84 -4.33
CA LYS A 9 5.32 7.92 -5.47
C LYS A 9 4.04 7.07 -5.60
N TYR A 10 3.43 6.71 -4.47
CA TYR A 10 2.19 5.92 -4.43
C TYR A 10 0.95 6.75 -4.07
N ALA A 11 1.01 8.09 -4.09
CA ALA A 11 -0.11 8.96 -3.74
C ALA A 11 -1.35 8.74 -4.62
N ASN A 12 -1.15 8.32 -5.88
CA ASN A 12 -2.21 7.99 -6.83
C ASN A 12 -2.71 6.53 -6.72
N SER A 13 -2.07 5.71 -5.87
CA SER A 13 -2.49 4.35 -5.56
C SER A 13 -3.26 4.35 -4.24
N ASN A 14 -4.17 3.40 -4.03
CA ASN A 14 -4.77 3.19 -2.71
C ASN A 14 -3.66 2.79 -1.72
N ALA A 15 -3.09 3.76 -1.02
CA ALA A 15 -1.91 3.59 -0.20
C ALA A 15 -2.13 4.22 1.18
N VAL A 16 -1.73 3.49 2.22
CA VAL A 16 -2.06 3.81 3.61
C VAL A 16 -0.81 3.81 4.46
N LEU A 17 -0.67 4.82 5.32
CA LEU A 17 0.39 4.85 6.33
C LEU A 17 -0.18 4.34 7.65
N ILE A 18 0.49 3.38 8.26
CA ILE A 18 0.20 2.86 9.59
C ILE A 18 1.39 3.16 10.48
N GLN A 19 1.18 3.95 11.53
CA GLN A 19 2.17 4.22 12.56
C GLN A 19 1.88 3.35 13.78
N ILE A 20 2.83 2.52 14.16
CA ILE A 20 2.67 1.59 15.28
C ILE A 20 3.47 2.10 16.48
N TYR A 21 2.76 2.24 17.59
CA TYR A 21 3.28 2.59 18.92
C TYR A 21 3.03 1.42 19.88
N ILE A 22 3.58 1.50 21.11
CA ILE A 22 3.47 0.43 22.11
C ILE A 22 2.02 0.06 22.50
N ASN A 23 1.10 1.02 22.45
CA ASN A 23 -0.28 0.81 22.94
C ASN A 23 -1.34 1.20 21.93
N ARG A 24 -0.94 1.60 20.71
CA ARG A 24 -1.87 2.08 19.69
C ARG A 24 -1.31 1.93 18.30
N MET A 25 -2.22 1.75 17.35
CA MET A 25 -1.93 1.88 15.92
C MET A 25 -2.68 3.09 15.39
N VAL A 26 -2.00 3.90 14.59
CA VAL A 26 -2.56 5.12 13.99
C VAL A 26 -2.55 4.99 12.49
N LEU A 27 -3.71 5.21 11.87
CA LEU A 27 -3.86 5.26 10.42
C LEU A 27 -3.71 6.72 9.96
N GLY A 28 -2.66 6.97 9.19
CA GLY A 28 -2.46 8.21 8.44
C GLY A 28 -3.03 8.05 7.03
N VAL A 29 -4.26 8.53 6.80
CA VAL A 29 -4.84 8.64 5.46
C VAL A 29 -4.63 10.07 4.96
N SER A 30 -4.08 10.23 3.76
CA SER A 30 -3.73 11.53 3.15
C SER A 30 -4.94 12.43 2.80
N SER A 31 -6.18 11.97 2.96
CA SER A 31 -7.38 12.70 2.51
C SER A 31 -8.57 12.72 3.48
N VAL A 32 -8.44 12.17 4.70
CA VAL A 32 -9.50 12.30 5.71
C VAL A 32 -8.90 12.97 6.94
N THR A 33 -9.50 14.09 7.31
CA THR A 33 -9.19 15.03 8.41
C THR A 33 -9.30 14.40 9.81
N GLY A 34 -8.93 13.13 9.99
CA GLY A 34 -8.90 12.44 11.26
C GLY A 34 -7.86 11.32 11.23
N GLN A 35 -6.84 11.44 12.09
CA GLN A 35 -6.02 10.29 12.45
C GLN A 35 -6.93 9.32 13.21
N MET A 36 -7.12 8.12 12.68
CA MET A 36 -7.82 7.07 13.42
C MET A 36 -6.79 6.33 14.25
N ALA A 37 -7.01 6.27 15.57
CA ALA A 37 -6.13 5.59 16.50
C ALA A 37 -6.93 4.51 17.22
N GLU A 38 -6.49 3.27 17.11
CA GLU A 38 -7.04 2.15 17.87
C GLU A 38 -6.04 1.78 18.97
N SER A 39 -6.50 1.75 20.22
CA SER A 39 -5.65 1.44 21.38
C SER A 39 -5.80 -0.02 21.76
N ALA A 40 -4.69 -0.75 21.86
CA ALA A 40 -4.70 -2.16 22.21
C ALA A 40 -3.37 -2.59 22.86
N SER A 41 -3.44 -3.57 23.76
CA SER A 41 -2.27 -4.13 24.44
C SER A 41 -1.68 -5.29 23.62
N PHE A 42 -1.09 -4.96 22.48
CA PHE A 42 -0.42 -5.95 21.61
C PHE A 42 1.10 -5.93 21.75
N SER A 43 1.71 -4.96 22.43
CA SER A 43 3.17 -4.89 22.59
C SER A 43 3.66 -5.57 23.87
N HIS A 44 4.94 -5.95 23.87
CA HIS A 44 5.64 -6.54 25.02
C HIS A 44 6.85 -5.65 25.40
N PRO A 45 7.35 -5.67 26.65
CA PRO A 45 8.54 -4.89 27.04
C PRO A 45 9.76 -4.99 26.11
N ARG A 46 9.89 -6.09 25.35
CA ARG A 46 11.01 -6.37 24.43
C ARG A 46 10.63 -6.36 22.94
N SER A 47 9.38 -6.09 22.59
CA SER A 47 8.95 -6.05 21.18
C SER A 47 7.73 -5.17 20.97
N LEU A 48 7.70 -4.47 19.84
CA LEU A 48 6.53 -3.71 19.40
C LEU A 48 5.33 -4.63 19.12
N LEU A 49 5.58 -5.91 18.81
CA LEU A 49 4.59 -6.92 18.51
C LEU A 49 4.72 -8.11 19.47
N GLY A 50 4.12 -7.98 20.65
CA GLY A 50 4.09 -9.02 21.69
C GLY A 50 2.99 -10.07 21.50
N ASN A 51 1.82 -9.64 21.03
CA ASN A 51 0.68 -10.50 20.73
C ASN A 51 0.18 -10.24 19.31
N TYR A 52 0.50 -11.16 18.40
CA TYR A 52 0.17 -11.07 16.99
C TYR A 52 -1.34 -11.02 16.73
N SER A 53 -2.12 -11.88 17.39
CA SER A 53 -3.57 -11.98 17.16
C SER A 53 -4.30 -10.68 17.55
N ILE A 54 -3.93 -10.08 18.68
CA ILE A 54 -4.51 -8.79 19.10
C ILE A 54 -4.10 -7.67 18.12
N ALA A 55 -2.84 -7.67 17.67
CA ALA A 55 -2.36 -6.70 16.69
C ALA A 55 -3.09 -6.83 15.35
N GLU A 56 -3.31 -8.05 14.85
CA GLU A 56 -4.00 -8.32 13.60
C GLU A 56 -5.46 -7.85 13.65
N ASP A 57 -6.18 -8.18 14.74
CA ASP A 57 -7.54 -7.72 14.94
C ASP A 57 -7.62 -6.18 15.02
N THR A 58 -6.67 -5.57 15.72
CA THR A 58 -6.58 -4.10 15.87
C THR A 58 -6.35 -3.44 14.52
N LEU A 59 -5.38 -3.93 13.75
CA LEU A 59 -5.04 -3.38 12.45
C LEU A 59 -6.16 -3.61 11.43
N THR A 60 -6.77 -4.79 11.44
CA THR A 60 -7.91 -5.11 10.56
C THR A 60 -9.10 -4.20 10.84
N LYS A 61 -9.41 -3.94 12.12
CA LYS A 61 -10.47 -2.98 12.49
C LYS A 61 -10.12 -1.57 12.00
N LEU A 62 -8.89 -1.14 12.19
CA LEU A 62 -8.42 0.18 11.80
C LEU A 62 -8.50 0.39 10.27
N ILE A 63 -8.10 -0.61 9.47
CA ILE A 63 -8.23 -0.57 8.01
C ILE A 63 -9.70 -0.52 7.60
N LYS A 64 -10.57 -1.34 8.21
CA LYS A 64 -12.01 -1.32 7.91
C LYS A 64 -12.66 0.03 8.21
N GLN A 65 -12.18 0.76 9.21
CA GLN A 65 -12.63 2.12 9.52
C GLN A 65 -12.23 3.15 8.45
N GLY A 66 -11.17 2.88 7.66
CA GLY A 66 -10.63 3.77 6.63
C GLY A 66 -11.54 4.07 5.43
N LYS A 67 -12.81 3.62 5.44
CA LYS A 67 -13.83 3.85 4.38
C LYS A 67 -13.35 3.55 2.95
N PHE A 68 -12.53 2.51 2.78
CA PHE A 68 -12.20 2.00 1.45
C PHE A 68 -13.48 1.48 0.78
N SER A 69 -13.74 1.93 -0.46
CA SER A 69 -14.88 1.43 -1.23
C SER A 69 -14.66 -0.03 -1.60
N PHE A 70 -15.75 -0.79 -1.75
CA PHE A 70 -15.68 -2.20 -2.18
C PHE A 70 -15.04 -2.37 -3.58
N LEU A 71 -15.02 -1.30 -4.38
CA LEU A 71 -14.37 -1.25 -5.69
C LEU A 71 -12.88 -0.89 -5.63
N ASP A 72 -12.38 -0.47 -4.47
CA ASP A 72 -10.97 -0.11 -4.31
C ASP A 72 -10.10 -1.36 -4.28
N SER A 73 -9.00 -1.33 -5.03
CA SER A 73 -7.99 -2.37 -4.92
C SER A 73 -7.43 -2.40 -3.49
N ALA A 74 -7.14 -3.60 -2.96
CA ALA A 74 -6.49 -3.78 -1.67
C ALA A 74 -5.29 -2.81 -1.50
N PRO A 75 -5.14 -2.17 -0.32
CA PRO A 75 -4.21 -1.06 -0.16
C PRO A 75 -2.75 -1.52 -0.16
N ILE A 76 -1.86 -0.61 -0.59
CA ILE A 76 -0.42 -0.70 -0.32
C ILE A 76 -0.19 -0.10 1.06
N MET A 77 0.40 -0.85 1.96
CA MET A 77 0.61 -0.42 3.34
C MET A 77 2.06 -0.03 3.59
N PHE A 78 2.25 1.16 4.16
CA PHE A 78 3.51 1.59 4.73
C PHE A 78 3.36 1.50 6.24
N ILE A 79 4.16 0.63 6.88
CA ILE A 79 4.19 0.49 8.33
C ILE A 79 5.41 1.23 8.84
N GLN A 80 5.22 2.16 9.76
CA GLN A 80 6.28 2.87 10.45
C GLN A 80 6.28 2.48 11.92
N ALA A 81 7.40 1.92 12.40
CA ALA A 81 7.60 1.67 13.82
C ALA A 81 8.07 2.96 14.50
N MET A 82 7.26 3.48 15.41
CA MET A 82 7.48 4.80 16.02
C MET A 82 8.19 4.74 17.37
N GLU A 83 8.26 3.57 18.01
CA GLU A 83 8.80 3.39 19.36
C GLU A 83 9.60 2.08 19.47
N ARG A 84 10.42 1.97 20.53
CA ARG A 84 11.27 0.81 20.86
C ARG A 84 12.27 0.39 19.78
N THR A 85 12.78 1.36 19.05
CA THR A 85 13.81 1.20 18.02
C THR A 85 15.23 1.53 18.52
N GLU A 86 15.46 1.60 19.84
CA GLU A 86 16.78 1.93 20.42
C GLU A 86 17.92 1.04 19.90
N ALA A 87 17.64 -0.24 19.61
CA ALA A 87 18.55 -1.18 18.97
C ALA A 87 18.21 -1.49 17.50
N GLY A 88 17.21 -0.79 16.94
CA GLY A 88 16.56 -1.11 15.68
C GLY A 88 15.63 -2.32 15.77
N LEU A 89 14.77 -2.48 14.76
CA LEU A 89 13.94 -3.68 14.61
C LEU A 89 14.79 -4.86 14.15
N THR A 90 14.61 -6.02 14.78
CA THR A 90 15.22 -7.26 14.32
C THR A 90 14.58 -7.75 13.01
N GLN A 91 15.26 -8.63 12.26
CA GLN A 91 14.69 -9.21 11.04
C GLN A 91 13.38 -9.97 11.29
N VAL A 92 13.26 -10.64 12.44
CA VAL A 92 12.05 -11.36 12.83
C VAL A 92 10.89 -10.38 13.03
N GLU A 93 11.15 -9.26 13.71
CA GLU A 93 10.12 -8.23 13.92
C GLU A 93 9.73 -7.55 12.61
N ILE A 94 10.69 -7.22 11.74
CA ILE A 94 10.40 -6.68 10.40
C ILE A 94 9.48 -7.63 9.63
N ARG A 95 9.79 -8.93 9.64
CA ARG A 95 8.98 -9.93 8.94
C ARG A 95 7.59 -10.07 9.56
N ALA A 96 7.50 -10.08 10.89
CA ALA A 96 6.24 -10.16 11.60
C ALA A 96 5.34 -8.94 11.32
N LEU A 97 5.92 -7.74 11.21
CA LEU A 97 5.19 -6.53 10.79
C LEU A 97 4.72 -6.61 9.33
N GLN A 98 5.53 -7.16 8.43
CA GLN A 98 5.10 -7.40 7.05
C GLN A 98 3.93 -8.37 6.98
N GLU A 99 4.03 -9.50 7.68
CA GLU A 99 2.97 -10.51 7.75
C GLU A 99 1.69 -9.94 8.36
N LEU A 100 1.82 -9.15 9.42
CA LEU A 100 0.70 -8.46 10.06
C LEU A 100 -0.08 -7.58 9.07
N GLY A 101 0.62 -6.79 8.26
CA GLY A 101 -0.01 -5.94 7.25
C GLY A 101 -0.71 -6.75 6.15
N LEU A 102 -0.08 -7.84 5.68
CA LEU A 102 -0.65 -8.72 4.67
C LEU A 102 -1.89 -9.46 5.19
N ALA A 103 -1.82 -10.01 6.40
CA ALA A 103 -2.93 -10.69 7.07
C ALA A 103 -4.12 -9.74 7.31
N SER A 104 -3.84 -8.46 7.55
CA SER A 104 -4.87 -7.42 7.72
C SER A 104 -5.49 -6.91 6.40
N GLY A 105 -5.10 -7.50 5.25
CA GLY A 105 -5.72 -7.24 3.94
C GLY A 105 -4.94 -6.30 3.02
N ALA A 106 -3.70 -5.97 3.33
CA ALA A 106 -2.83 -5.24 2.40
C ALA A 106 -2.37 -6.15 1.25
N ARG A 107 -2.23 -5.60 0.03
CA ARG A 107 -1.65 -6.35 -1.09
C ARG A 107 -0.11 -6.36 -1.11
N ALA A 108 0.48 -5.36 -0.45
CA ALA A 108 1.92 -5.14 -0.36
C ALA A 108 2.21 -4.31 0.88
N VAL A 109 3.32 -4.60 1.54
CA VAL A 109 3.71 -3.96 2.81
C VAL A 109 5.17 -3.54 2.76
N ALA A 110 5.45 -2.30 3.10
CA ALA A 110 6.80 -1.81 3.36
C ALA A 110 6.95 -1.35 4.80
N VAL A 111 8.04 -1.76 5.45
CA VAL A 111 8.32 -1.41 6.84
C VAL A 111 9.41 -0.36 6.89
N TYR A 112 9.20 0.66 7.71
CA TYR A 112 10.09 1.78 7.94
C TYR A 112 10.42 1.89 9.42
N ASP A 113 11.62 2.40 9.69
CA ASP A 113 12.00 2.80 11.03
C ASP A 113 11.36 4.15 11.43
N GLU A 114 11.64 4.59 12.64
CA GLU A 114 11.15 5.85 13.22
C GLU A 114 11.61 7.07 12.41
N THR A 115 12.77 6.97 11.74
CA THR A 115 13.33 8.03 10.90
C THR A 115 12.74 8.05 9.49
N GLY A 116 11.94 7.05 9.14
CA GLY A 116 11.35 6.88 7.81
C GLY A 116 12.33 6.25 6.80
N LYS A 117 13.35 5.53 7.26
CA LYS A 117 14.23 4.71 6.41
C LYS A 117 13.56 3.38 6.12
N LEU A 118 13.54 2.99 4.84
CA LEU A 118 13.00 1.70 4.41
C LEU A 118 13.86 0.54 4.94
N LEU A 119 13.21 -0.41 5.63
CA LEU A 119 13.83 -1.63 6.16
C LEU A 119 13.62 -2.85 5.25
N THR A 120 12.61 -2.80 4.37
CA THR A 120 12.24 -3.91 3.47
C THR A 120 12.39 -3.50 2.01
N PRO A 121 13.62 -3.45 1.47
CA PRO A 121 13.82 -3.18 0.05
C PRO A 121 13.16 -4.30 -0.77
N ASN A 122 12.46 -3.92 -1.84
CA ASN A 122 11.75 -4.80 -2.80
C ASN A 122 10.40 -5.39 -2.37
N SER A 123 9.82 -4.93 -1.25
CA SER A 123 8.49 -5.40 -0.85
C SER A 123 7.33 -4.66 -1.53
N LEU A 124 7.63 -3.58 -2.27
CA LEU A 124 6.63 -2.78 -2.98
C LEU A 124 6.58 -3.12 -4.48
N PRO A 125 5.37 -3.25 -5.06
CA PRO A 125 5.22 -3.44 -6.51
C PRO A 125 5.71 -2.20 -7.25
N SER A 126 6.22 -2.35 -8.47
CA SER A 126 6.56 -1.19 -9.29
C SER A 126 5.30 -0.36 -9.55
N PRO A 127 5.34 0.98 -9.35
CA PRO A 127 4.17 1.80 -9.57
C PRO A 127 3.77 1.76 -11.04
N VAL A 128 2.46 1.70 -11.27
CA VAL A 128 1.91 1.70 -12.62
C VAL A 128 2.30 3.00 -13.31
N ASN A 129 3.03 2.90 -14.42
CA ASN A 129 3.37 4.08 -15.21
C ASN A 129 2.16 4.47 -16.07
N LEU A 130 1.32 5.38 -15.57
CA LEU A 130 0.10 5.83 -16.26
C LEU A 130 0.41 6.41 -17.65
N LYS A 131 1.56 7.05 -17.86
CA LYS A 131 1.98 7.56 -19.17
C LYS A 131 2.20 6.42 -20.16
N ARG A 132 2.86 5.34 -19.72
CA ARG A 132 3.06 4.12 -20.51
C ARG A 132 1.72 3.43 -20.80
N LEU A 133 0.82 3.37 -19.83
CA LEU A 133 -0.51 2.78 -19.99
C LEU A 133 -1.37 3.56 -21.00
N LYS A 134 -1.44 4.89 -20.85
CA LYS A 134 -2.21 5.76 -21.76
C LYS A 134 -1.65 5.70 -23.19
N ASN A 135 -0.33 5.66 -23.36
CA ASN A 135 0.29 5.50 -24.68
C ASN A 135 -0.04 4.13 -25.30
N MET A 136 -0.09 3.06 -24.49
CA MET A 136 -0.48 1.74 -24.96
C MET A 136 -1.98 1.68 -25.34
N LEU A 137 -2.85 2.31 -24.56
CA LEU A 137 -4.27 2.45 -24.90
C LEU A 137 -4.47 3.26 -26.19
N GLY A 138 -3.75 4.36 -26.36
CA GLY A 138 -3.80 5.15 -27.59
C GLY A 138 -3.35 4.36 -28.82
N LEU A 139 -2.29 3.56 -28.70
CA LEU A 139 -1.81 2.69 -29.77
C LEU A 139 -2.85 1.64 -30.15
N THR A 140 -3.45 0.95 -29.17
CA THR A 140 -4.45 -0.10 -29.42
C THR A 140 -5.70 0.45 -30.09
N VAL A 141 -6.21 1.60 -29.65
CA VAL A 141 -7.32 2.29 -30.32
C VAL A 141 -6.94 2.69 -31.74
N GLY A 142 -5.74 3.24 -31.95
CA GLY A 142 -5.24 3.60 -33.29
C GLY A 142 -5.17 2.41 -34.25
N VAL A 143 -4.67 1.26 -33.79
CA VAL A 143 -4.62 0.02 -34.60
C VAL A 143 -6.03 -0.49 -34.92
N MET A 144 -6.97 -0.44 -33.97
CA MET A 144 -8.36 -0.85 -34.22
C MET A 144 -9.05 0.04 -35.25
N VAL A 145 -8.84 1.36 -35.19
CA VAL A 145 -9.39 2.29 -36.18
C VAL A 145 -8.79 2.04 -37.56
N LEU A 146 -7.47 1.80 -37.65
CA LEU A 146 -6.81 1.48 -38.91
C LEU A 146 -7.35 0.19 -39.53
N LEU A 147 -7.49 -0.87 -38.74
CA LEU A 147 -8.06 -2.14 -39.18
C LEU A 147 -9.51 -1.98 -39.66
N CYS A 148 -10.31 -1.17 -38.97
CA CYS A 148 -11.68 -0.86 -39.36
C CYS A 148 -11.72 -0.09 -40.70
N LEU A 149 -10.85 0.90 -40.90
CA LEU A 149 -10.73 1.65 -42.16
C LEU A 149 -10.32 0.74 -43.33
N ILE A 150 -9.35 -0.15 -43.12
CA ILE A 150 -8.92 -1.13 -44.12
C ILE A 150 -10.09 -2.04 -44.49
N TYR A 151 -10.84 -2.54 -43.51
CA TYR A 151 -12.02 -3.38 -43.74
C TYR A 151 -13.07 -2.68 -44.60
N VAL A 152 -13.39 -1.42 -44.30
CA VAL A 152 -14.35 -0.61 -45.09
C VAL A 152 -13.86 -0.41 -46.52
N LEU A 153 -12.57 -0.16 -46.72
CA LEU A 153 -11.99 0.09 -48.04
C LEU A 153 -12.02 -1.16 -48.92
N VAL A 154 -11.64 -2.32 -48.36
CA VAL A 154 -11.68 -3.62 -49.06
C VAL A 154 -13.11 -3.99 -49.42
N PHE A 155 -14.06 -3.83 -48.49
CA PHE A 155 -15.46 -4.16 -48.76
C PHE A 155 -16.05 -3.30 -49.88
N LYS A 156 -15.73 -1.99 -49.90
CA LYS A 156 -16.22 -1.05 -50.91
C LYS A 156 -15.64 -1.30 -52.32
N THR A 157 -14.50 -1.98 -52.44
CA THR A 157 -13.92 -2.35 -53.74
C THR A 157 -14.48 -3.64 -54.35
N VAL A 158 -15.19 -4.45 -53.55
CA VAL A 158 -15.68 -5.78 -53.97
C VAL A 158 -17.17 -5.75 -54.37
N THR A 159 -17.89 -4.68 -54.03
CA THR A 159 -19.26 -4.35 -54.50
C THR A 159 -19.23 -3.31 -55.61
#